data_AF-A0A0P7AWY8-F1
#
_entry.id   AF-A0A0P7AWY8-F1
#
_cell.length_a   1.000
_cell.length_b   1.000
_cell.length_c   1.000
_cell.angle_alpha   90.00
_cell.angle_beta   90.00
_cell.angle_gamma   90.00
#
_symmetry.space_group_name_H-M   'P 1'
#
loop_
_entity.id
_entity.type
_entity.pdbx_description
1 polymer ?
#
loop_
_entity_poly.entity_id
_entity_poly.type
_entity_poly.pdbx_seq_one_letter_code
_entity_poly.pdbx_strand_id
1 'polypeptide(L)'
;MLKEYCFKERDVASPPMTKPFKLILICCLLTFAGVGLAQEIPAKDWQIKTALMAVPDEFRKGAKVYGYGADGKFITLKEGTNDYIAIASDPYKENFSTAAYHKDLDEFMERGRQLKAEGKEFQEIFDIRETEVKSGKLKMPDKATLCVFTGEVNKTTMQIENPYVRYVFYIPFATGETTGLPTTPSPPGHAWLMNPGTHRAHIMITPPKE
;
A
#
# COMPACT_ATOMS: atom_id res chain seq x y z
N MET A 1 5.72 67.03 1.69
CA MET A 1 5.67 68.14 0.71
C MET A 1 6.69 67.86 -0.38
N LEU A 2 6.22 67.77 -1.63
CA LEU A 2 6.79 68.39 -2.85
C LEU A 2 8.33 68.36 -2.99
N LYS A 3 8.92 67.80 -4.05
CA LYS A 3 8.64 68.11 -5.45
C LYS A 3 9.43 67.19 -6.38
N GLU A 4 8.79 66.88 -7.49
CA GLU A 4 9.37 66.40 -8.74
C GLU A 4 10.53 67.29 -9.20
N TYR A 5 11.52 66.68 -9.86
CA TYR A 5 12.37 67.38 -10.83
C TYR A 5 12.35 66.60 -12.14
N CYS A 6 11.61 67.17 -13.09
CA CYS A 6 11.63 66.84 -14.50
C CYS A 6 12.88 67.46 -15.15
N PHE A 7 13.63 66.69 -15.94
CA PHE A 7 14.58 67.26 -16.90
C PHE A 7 14.40 66.62 -18.27
N LYS A 8 14.62 67.48 -19.26
CA LYS A 8 14.03 67.54 -20.59
C LYS A 8 14.92 66.84 -21.62
N GLU A 9 14.27 66.35 -22.66
CA GLU A 9 14.79 65.67 -23.85
C GLU A 9 16.05 66.30 -24.47
N ARG A 10 16.90 65.46 -25.05
CA ARG A 10 17.64 65.77 -26.28
C ARG A 10 17.78 64.51 -27.13
N ASP A 11 17.23 64.59 -28.34
CA ASP A 11 17.49 63.71 -29.48
C ASP A 11 18.99 63.57 -29.75
N VAL A 12 19.39 62.47 -30.41
CA VAL A 12 20.22 62.46 -31.63
C VAL A 12 20.52 61.01 -32.08
N ALA A 13 20.06 60.73 -33.30
CA ALA A 13 20.59 59.81 -34.32
C ALA A 13 20.69 58.28 -34.06
N SER A 14 19.85 57.52 -34.80
CA SER A 14 20.17 56.17 -35.30
C SER A 14 21.01 56.27 -36.58
N PRO A 15 21.92 55.31 -36.90
CA PRO A 15 21.56 54.12 -37.72
C PRO A 15 22.54 52.91 -37.50
N PRO A 16 22.55 51.82 -38.32
CA PRO A 16 21.58 51.30 -39.28
C PRO A 16 21.11 49.86 -39.01
N MET A 17 19.98 49.59 -39.65
CA MET A 17 19.27 48.35 -39.93
C MET A 17 20.15 47.16 -40.37
N THR A 18 20.18 46.10 -39.56
CA THR A 18 20.63 44.75 -39.97
C THR A 18 19.44 43.89 -40.38
N LYS A 19 19.62 43.16 -41.48
CA LYS A 19 18.66 42.40 -42.29
C LYS A 19 17.74 41.44 -41.49
N PRO A 20 16.48 41.21 -41.94
CA PRO A 20 15.59 40.27 -41.28
C PRO A 20 15.99 38.82 -41.61
N PHE A 21 16.52 38.11 -40.61
CA PHE A 21 16.65 36.66 -40.68
C PHE A 21 15.25 36.05 -40.49
N LYS A 22 14.69 35.43 -41.54
CA LYS A 22 13.42 34.70 -41.48
C LYS A 22 13.59 33.52 -40.51
N LEU A 23 13.12 33.70 -39.27
CA LEU A 23 13.00 32.62 -38.30
C LEU A 23 11.76 31.79 -38.66
N ILE A 24 11.97 30.69 -39.37
CA ILE A 24 10.93 29.69 -39.64
C ILE A 24 10.68 28.93 -38.32
N LEU A 25 9.55 29.24 -37.68
CA LEU A 25 9.06 28.54 -36.49
C LEU A 25 8.43 27.20 -36.91
N ILE A 26 9.22 26.13 -36.90
CA ILE A 26 8.72 24.75 -37.01
C ILE A 26 8.18 24.35 -35.64
N CYS A 27 6.86 24.40 -35.49
CA CYS A 27 6.14 23.87 -34.33
C CYS A 27 6.03 22.34 -34.49
N CYS A 28 7.03 21.58 -34.02
CA CYS A 28 6.92 20.13 -33.89
C CYS A 28 6.04 19.80 -32.68
N LEU A 29 4.75 19.56 -32.91
CA LEU A 29 3.90 18.79 -31.99
C LEU A 29 4.44 17.36 -31.93
N LEU A 30 5.35 17.09 -31.00
CA LEU A 30 5.65 15.73 -30.57
C LEU A 30 4.58 15.32 -29.55
N THR A 31 3.55 14.62 -30.06
CA THR A 31 2.62 13.87 -29.23
C THR A 31 3.39 12.77 -28.51
N PHE A 32 3.72 13.01 -27.25
CA PHE A 32 4.27 12.01 -26.35
C PHE A 32 3.14 11.03 -26.01
N ALA A 33 2.99 9.99 -26.82
CA ALA A 33 2.18 8.82 -26.47
C ALA A 33 2.90 8.13 -25.31
N GLY A 34 2.50 8.46 -24.07
CA GLY A 34 2.93 7.74 -22.89
C GLY A 34 2.45 6.29 -23.00
N VAL A 35 3.35 5.40 -23.42
CA VAL A 35 3.17 3.97 -23.22
C VAL A 35 3.28 3.76 -21.72
N GLY A 36 2.14 3.70 -21.04
CA GLY A 36 2.10 3.24 -19.66
C GLY A 36 2.70 1.85 -19.63
N LEU A 37 3.84 1.67 -18.96
CA LEU A 37 4.36 0.35 -18.66
C LEU A 37 3.33 -0.30 -17.74
N ALA A 38 2.46 -1.15 -18.29
CA ALA A 38 1.64 -2.03 -17.49
C ALA A 38 2.62 -2.89 -16.68
N GLN A 39 2.59 -2.75 -15.35
CA GLN A 39 3.41 -3.57 -14.48
C GLN A 39 3.04 -5.04 -14.73
N GLU A 40 4.02 -5.84 -15.13
CA GLU A 40 3.79 -7.23 -15.50
C GLU A 40 3.37 -8.02 -14.25
N ILE A 41 2.28 -8.77 -14.35
CA ILE A 41 1.82 -9.64 -13.27
C ILE A 41 2.83 -10.79 -13.12
N PRO A 42 3.42 -11.01 -11.93
CA PRO A 42 4.38 -12.09 -11.73
C PRO A 42 3.77 -13.47 -12.01
N ALA A 43 4.60 -14.42 -12.42
CA ALA A 43 4.16 -15.80 -12.66
C ALA A 43 3.44 -16.40 -11.43
N LYS A 44 2.39 -17.18 -11.68
CA LYS A 44 1.55 -17.80 -10.65
C LYS A 44 2.36 -18.53 -9.56
N ASP A 45 3.33 -19.36 -9.97
CA ASP A 45 4.14 -20.15 -9.03
C ASP A 45 5.02 -19.27 -8.15
N TRP A 46 5.52 -18.14 -8.69
CA TRP A 46 6.28 -17.17 -7.92
C TRP A 46 5.40 -16.48 -6.88
N GLN A 47 4.19 -16.05 -7.26
CA GLN A 47 3.21 -15.48 -6.33
C GLN A 47 2.88 -16.45 -5.20
N ILE A 48 2.62 -17.73 -5.52
CA ILE A 48 2.35 -18.76 -4.51
C ILE A 48 3.54 -18.95 -3.58
N LYS A 49 4.74 -19.17 -4.12
CA LYS A 49 5.96 -19.41 -3.35
C LYS A 49 6.24 -18.28 -2.37
N THR A 50 6.13 -17.03 -2.83
CA THR A 50 6.47 -15.85 -2.02
C THR A 50 5.37 -15.49 -1.02
N ALA A 51 4.08 -15.63 -1.38
CA ALA A 51 2.97 -15.44 -0.43
C ALA A 51 3.09 -16.38 0.79
N LEU A 52 3.50 -17.62 0.54
CA LEU A 52 3.67 -18.64 1.57
C LEU A 52 4.81 -18.34 2.57
N MET A 53 5.70 -17.37 2.28
CA MET A 53 6.74 -16.94 3.22
C MET A 53 6.16 -16.25 4.46
N ALA A 54 4.98 -15.64 4.35
CA ALA A 54 4.27 -15.05 5.50
C ALA A 54 3.59 -16.10 6.39
N VAL A 55 3.43 -17.35 5.92
CA VAL A 55 2.70 -18.41 6.63
C VAL A 55 3.66 -19.16 7.57
N PRO A 56 3.23 -19.47 8.82
CA PRO A 56 4.01 -20.34 9.71
C PRO A 56 4.30 -21.70 9.06
N ASP A 57 5.48 -22.26 9.34
CA ASP A 57 6.00 -23.45 8.66
C ASP A 57 5.02 -24.64 8.69
N GLU A 58 4.37 -24.87 9.84
CA GLU A 58 3.42 -25.96 10.05
C GLU A 58 2.16 -25.87 9.18
N PHE A 59 1.76 -24.65 8.77
CA PHE A 59 0.58 -24.44 7.95
C PHE A 59 0.90 -24.21 6.46
N ARG A 60 2.17 -23.99 6.11
CA ARG A 60 2.58 -23.52 4.77
C ARG A 60 2.09 -24.43 3.63
N LYS A 61 2.20 -25.75 3.78
CA LYS A 61 1.81 -26.71 2.74
C LYS A 61 0.30 -26.66 2.44
N GLY A 62 -0.52 -26.52 3.49
CA GLY A 62 -1.96 -26.58 3.39
C GLY A 62 -2.64 -25.23 3.14
N ALA A 63 -1.94 -24.10 3.27
CA ALA A 63 -2.55 -22.79 3.21
C ALA A 63 -3.19 -22.46 1.85
N LYS A 64 -4.33 -21.77 1.88
CA LYS A 64 -4.94 -21.13 0.71
C LYS A 64 -4.05 -19.97 0.27
N VAL A 65 -3.98 -19.70 -1.04
CA VAL A 65 -3.27 -18.52 -1.55
C VAL A 65 -4.16 -17.73 -2.49
N TYR A 66 -4.40 -16.48 -2.13
CA TYR A 66 -4.93 -15.47 -3.03
C TYR A 66 -3.78 -14.72 -3.72
N GLY A 67 -4.00 -14.31 -4.96
CA GLY A 67 -3.06 -13.49 -5.72
C GLY A 67 -3.74 -12.92 -6.96
N TYR A 68 -2.97 -12.73 -8.03
CA TYR A 68 -3.42 -11.98 -9.21
C TYR A 68 -3.33 -12.84 -10.47
N GLY A 69 -4.44 -12.91 -11.20
CA GLY A 69 -4.52 -13.57 -12.51
C GLY A 69 -3.75 -12.80 -13.58
N ALA A 70 -3.61 -13.39 -14.77
CA ALA A 70 -2.93 -12.74 -15.89
C ALA A 70 -3.61 -11.43 -16.35
N ASP A 71 -4.90 -11.28 -16.06
CA ASP A 71 -5.68 -10.06 -16.28
C ASP A 71 -5.59 -9.05 -15.12
N GLY A 72 -4.76 -9.35 -14.11
CA GLY A 72 -4.58 -8.52 -12.93
C GLY A 72 -5.70 -8.61 -11.89
N LYS A 73 -6.71 -9.48 -12.10
CA LYS A 73 -7.79 -9.65 -11.12
C LYS A 73 -7.32 -10.43 -9.92
N PHE A 74 -7.81 -10.04 -8.75
CA PHE A 74 -7.60 -10.78 -7.50
C PHE A 74 -8.37 -12.11 -7.54
N ILE A 75 -7.67 -13.23 -7.48
CA ILE A 75 -8.23 -14.59 -7.61
C ILE A 75 -7.60 -15.55 -6.61
N THR A 76 -8.21 -16.72 -6.43
CA THR A 76 -7.55 -17.85 -5.75
C THR A 76 -6.53 -18.50 -6.68
N LEU A 77 -5.25 -18.50 -6.30
CA LEU A 77 -4.17 -19.17 -7.04
C LEU A 77 -4.01 -20.63 -6.61
N LYS A 78 -4.23 -20.91 -5.33
CA LYS A 78 -4.13 -22.25 -4.72
C LYS A 78 -5.23 -22.41 -3.68
N GLU A 79 -6.01 -23.48 -3.81
CA GLU A 79 -6.98 -23.84 -2.77
C GLU A 79 -6.28 -24.34 -1.50
N GLY A 80 -6.93 -24.08 -0.36
CA GLY A 80 -6.45 -24.45 0.96
C GLY A 80 -7.00 -25.81 1.42
N THR A 81 -6.28 -26.44 2.34
CA THR A 81 -6.69 -27.67 3.05
C THR A 81 -6.57 -27.53 4.57
N ASN A 82 -6.11 -26.37 5.04
CA ASN A 82 -6.03 -26.02 6.46
C ASN A 82 -6.53 -24.58 6.68
N ASP A 83 -6.28 -24.06 7.87
CA ASP A 83 -6.91 -22.83 8.34
C ASP A 83 -6.13 -21.55 8.08
N TYR A 84 -5.06 -21.61 7.28
CA TYR A 84 -4.27 -20.43 6.92
C TYR A 84 -4.53 -19.95 5.50
N ILE A 85 -4.51 -18.64 5.35
CA ILE A 85 -4.65 -17.94 4.08
C ILE A 85 -3.43 -17.04 3.90
N ALA A 86 -2.83 -17.09 2.72
CA ALA A 86 -1.76 -16.21 2.28
C ALA A 86 -2.23 -15.28 1.16
N ILE A 87 -1.70 -14.06 1.15
CA ILE A 87 -1.96 -13.02 0.14
C ILE A 87 -0.65 -12.71 -0.57
N ALA A 88 -0.64 -12.90 -1.89
CA ALA A 88 0.49 -12.52 -2.73
C ALA A 88 0.70 -11.00 -2.73
N SER A 89 1.91 -10.59 -3.07
CA SER A 89 2.23 -9.17 -3.21
C SER A 89 1.39 -8.53 -4.30
N ASP A 90 0.85 -7.36 -4.01
CA ASP A 90 0.06 -6.56 -4.94
C ASP A 90 0.98 -6.06 -6.08
N PRO A 91 0.77 -6.51 -7.33
CA PRO A 91 1.63 -6.15 -8.45
C PRO A 91 1.41 -4.72 -8.92
N TYR A 92 0.50 -3.96 -8.29
CA TYR A 92 0.32 -2.52 -8.55
C TYR A 92 0.99 -1.65 -7.49
N LYS A 93 1.71 -2.26 -6.54
CA LYS A 93 2.51 -1.57 -5.53
C LYS A 93 3.99 -1.71 -5.84
N GLU A 94 4.72 -0.66 -5.51
CA GLU A 94 6.18 -0.61 -5.68
C GLU A 94 6.89 -1.59 -4.73
N ASN A 95 6.48 -1.60 -3.46
CA ASN A 95 7.13 -2.40 -2.41
C ASN A 95 6.53 -3.80 -2.32
N PHE A 96 7.40 -4.81 -2.30
CA PHE A 96 6.99 -6.20 -2.07
C PHE A 96 6.47 -6.39 -0.64
N SER A 97 5.24 -6.89 -0.55
CA SER A 97 4.57 -7.14 0.72
C SER A 97 3.55 -8.26 0.57
N THR A 98 3.74 -9.34 1.31
CA THR A 98 2.78 -10.44 1.43
C THR A 98 2.18 -10.45 2.83
N ALA A 99 1.04 -11.11 2.99
CA ALA A 99 0.40 -11.26 4.29
C ALA A 99 -0.13 -12.67 4.48
N ALA A 100 -0.23 -13.12 5.73
CA ALA A 100 -0.90 -14.36 6.07
C ALA A 100 -1.73 -14.21 7.34
N TYR A 101 -2.86 -14.89 7.41
CA TYR A 101 -3.76 -14.88 8.57
C TYR A 101 -4.61 -16.15 8.64
N HIS A 102 -5.20 -16.37 9.81
CA HIS A 102 -6.15 -17.46 10.03
C HIS A 102 -7.47 -17.18 9.29
N LYS A 103 -8.11 -18.23 8.74
CA LYS A 103 -9.32 -18.14 7.91
C LYS A 103 -10.48 -17.38 8.56
N ASP A 104 -10.57 -17.38 9.88
CA ASP A 104 -11.64 -16.68 10.62
C ASP A 104 -11.60 -15.15 10.47
N LEU A 105 -10.46 -14.61 10.02
CA LEU A 105 -10.28 -13.20 9.71
C LEU A 105 -10.64 -12.86 8.24
N ASP A 106 -10.86 -13.85 7.36
CA ASP A 106 -11.01 -13.62 5.92
C ASP A 106 -12.26 -12.80 5.59
N GLU A 107 -13.40 -13.05 6.25
CA GLU A 107 -14.64 -12.27 6.01
C GLU A 107 -14.40 -10.77 6.25
N PHE A 108 -13.74 -10.44 7.36
CA PHE A 108 -13.33 -9.07 7.66
C PHE A 108 -12.41 -8.51 6.56
N MET A 109 -11.39 -9.26 6.14
CA MET A 109 -10.41 -8.82 5.14
C MET A 109 -11.00 -8.68 3.74
N GLU A 110 -11.86 -9.60 3.34
CA GLU A 110 -12.60 -9.59 2.09
C GLU A 110 -13.47 -8.36 1.99
N ARG A 111 -14.20 -8.03 3.08
CA ARG A 111 -15.03 -6.83 3.09
C ARG A 111 -14.22 -5.56 2.80
N GLY A 112 -13.00 -5.46 3.32
CA GLY A 112 -12.07 -4.38 2.99
C GLY A 112 -11.66 -4.35 1.51
N ARG A 113 -11.43 -5.52 0.89
CA ARG A 113 -11.12 -5.63 -0.55
C ARG A 113 -12.30 -5.21 -1.42
N GLN A 114 -13.52 -5.63 -1.06
CA GLN A 114 -14.76 -5.27 -1.76
C GLN A 114 -14.97 -3.76 -1.75
N LEU A 115 -14.92 -3.11 -0.58
CA LEU A 115 -15.09 -1.67 -0.47
C LEU A 115 -14.02 -0.89 -1.25
N LYS A 116 -12.77 -1.38 -1.26
CA LYS A 116 -11.71 -0.78 -2.09
C LYS A 116 -12.03 -0.92 -3.59
N ALA A 117 -12.56 -2.05 -4.03
CA ALA A 117 -12.97 -2.26 -5.43
C ALA A 117 -14.18 -1.38 -5.81
N GLU A 118 -15.02 -1.00 -4.85
CA GLU A 118 -16.09 0.01 -5.00
C GLU A 118 -15.55 1.45 -5.06
N GLY A 119 -14.23 1.66 -4.95
CA GLY A 119 -13.60 2.97 -5.01
C GLY A 119 -13.66 3.77 -3.70
N LYS A 120 -13.89 3.10 -2.56
CA LYS A 120 -13.90 3.76 -1.25
C LYS A 120 -12.50 4.11 -0.77
N GLU A 121 -12.37 5.29 -0.20
CA GLU A 121 -11.13 5.75 0.40
C GLU A 121 -10.91 5.10 1.78
N PHE A 122 -9.67 5.16 2.28
CA PHE A 122 -9.28 4.46 3.51
C PHE A 122 -10.19 4.77 4.71
N GLN A 123 -10.54 6.04 4.91
CA GLN A 123 -11.39 6.45 6.04
C GLN A 123 -12.83 5.94 5.87
N GLU A 124 -13.38 6.00 4.66
CA GLU A 124 -14.72 5.44 4.38
C GLU A 124 -14.74 3.93 4.64
N ILE A 125 -13.72 3.19 4.19
CA ILE A 125 -13.59 1.75 4.45
C ILE A 125 -13.58 1.48 5.96
N PHE A 126 -12.83 2.29 6.71
CA PHE A 126 -12.73 2.17 8.16
C PHE A 126 -14.09 2.40 8.83
N ASP A 127 -14.78 3.49 8.51
CA ASP A 127 -16.05 3.87 9.14
C ASP A 127 -17.19 2.89 8.79
N ILE A 128 -17.22 2.41 7.55
CA ILE A 128 -18.18 1.39 7.12
C ILE A 128 -17.96 0.11 7.92
N ARG A 129 -16.72 -0.39 7.98
CA ARG A 129 -16.41 -1.64 8.71
C ARG A 129 -16.63 -1.50 10.21
N GLU A 130 -16.34 -0.34 10.80
CA GLU A 130 -16.67 -0.05 12.21
C GLU A 130 -18.17 -0.20 12.46
N THR A 131 -19.00 0.39 11.59
CA THR A 131 -20.47 0.32 11.68
C THR A 131 -20.98 -1.11 11.46
N GLU A 132 -20.46 -1.82 10.46
CA GLU A 132 -20.86 -3.19 10.16
C GLU A 132 -20.45 -4.17 11.26
N VAL A 133 -19.28 -4.00 11.89
CA VAL A 133 -18.86 -4.83 13.03
C VAL A 133 -19.70 -4.53 14.27
N LYS A 134 -19.94 -3.25 14.60
CA LYS A 134 -20.78 -2.86 15.76
C LYS A 134 -22.21 -3.37 15.64
N SER A 135 -22.76 -3.41 14.44
CA SER A 135 -24.10 -3.96 14.17
C SER A 135 -24.13 -5.49 14.07
N GLY A 136 -22.97 -6.16 14.07
CA GLY A 136 -22.86 -7.61 13.86
C GLY A 136 -23.06 -8.05 12.40
N LYS A 137 -23.21 -7.11 11.46
CA LYS A 137 -23.33 -7.40 10.02
C LYS A 137 -22.03 -7.95 9.43
N LEU A 138 -20.88 -7.45 9.89
CA LEU A 138 -19.56 -7.95 9.51
C LEU A 138 -18.95 -8.70 10.68
N LYS A 139 -18.62 -9.99 10.49
CA LYS A 139 -17.96 -10.76 11.53
C LYS A 139 -16.52 -10.30 11.70
N MET A 140 -16.16 -9.95 12.93
CA MET A 140 -14.77 -9.76 13.35
C MET A 140 -14.48 -10.80 14.45
N PRO A 141 -13.44 -11.63 14.31
CA PRO A 141 -13.06 -12.58 15.37
C PRO A 141 -12.66 -11.83 16.65
N ASP A 142 -12.89 -12.44 17.81
CA ASP A 142 -12.49 -11.91 19.12
C ASP A 142 -10.97 -11.71 19.21
N LYS A 143 -10.22 -12.58 18.54
CA LYS A 143 -8.78 -12.49 18.35
C LYS A 143 -8.35 -13.16 17.06
N ALA A 144 -7.38 -12.56 16.38
CA ALA A 144 -6.75 -13.14 15.20
C ALA A 144 -5.33 -12.59 15.02
N THR A 145 -4.44 -13.42 14.50
CA THR A 145 -3.10 -12.98 14.11
C THR A 145 -3.03 -12.77 12.61
N LEU A 146 -2.33 -11.72 12.20
CA LEU A 146 -1.91 -11.47 10.83
C LEU A 146 -0.40 -11.21 10.81
N CYS A 147 0.29 -11.91 9.92
CA CYS A 147 1.69 -11.68 9.59
C CYS A 147 1.78 -10.81 8.33
N VAL A 148 2.68 -9.83 8.32
CA VAL A 148 3.10 -9.13 7.12
C VAL A 148 4.58 -9.42 6.88
N PHE A 149 4.89 -9.96 5.72
CA PHE A 149 6.25 -10.25 5.27
C PHE A 149 6.60 -9.30 4.11
N THR A 150 7.65 -8.51 4.30
CA THR A 150 8.19 -7.55 3.33
C THR A 150 9.63 -7.90 2.98
N GLY A 151 10.12 -7.35 1.88
CA GLY A 151 11.49 -7.50 1.44
C GLY A 151 11.72 -6.81 0.10
N GLU A 152 12.89 -7.03 -0.48
CA GLU A 152 13.30 -6.48 -1.75
C GLU A 152 13.34 -7.59 -2.81
N VAL A 153 12.76 -7.35 -3.98
CA VAL A 153 12.77 -8.36 -5.06
C VAL A 153 14.02 -8.18 -5.90
N ASN A 154 14.90 -9.19 -5.90
CA ASN A 154 16.00 -9.24 -6.85
C ASN A 154 15.44 -9.47 -8.26
N LYS A 155 15.54 -8.47 -9.14
CA LYS A 155 14.95 -8.50 -10.49
C LYS A 155 15.56 -9.57 -11.42
N THR A 156 16.73 -10.10 -11.11
CA THR A 156 17.41 -11.11 -11.93
C THR A 156 17.05 -12.52 -11.45
N THR A 157 17.12 -12.76 -10.15
CA THR A 157 16.91 -14.10 -9.56
C THR A 157 15.48 -14.35 -9.11
N MET A 158 14.68 -13.28 -9.03
CA MET A 158 13.33 -13.27 -8.46
C MET A 158 13.31 -13.76 -6.99
N GLN A 159 14.42 -13.65 -6.27
CA GLN A 159 14.49 -13.94 -4.83
C GLN A 159 14.07 -12.73 -4.01
N ILE A 160 13.60 -12.99 -2.79
CA ILE A 160 13.30 -11.93 -1.82
C ILE A 160 14.52 -11.76 -0.91
N GLU A 161 15.09 -10.57 -0.94
CA GLU A 161 16.23 -10.11 -0.15
C GLU A 161 15.74 -9.21 0.99
N ASN A 162 16.58 -9.01 2.01
CA ASN A 162 16.28 -8.16 3.17
C ASN A 162 14.90 -8.43 3.80
N PRO A 163 14.56 -9.70 4.09
CA PRO A 163 13.23 -10.06 4.58
C PRO A 163 12.97 -9.44 5.94
N TYR A 164 11.75 -8.96 6.13
CA TYR A 164 11.34 -8.34 7.37
C TYR A 164 9.88 -8.67 7.67
N VAL A 165 9.63 -9.10 8.91
CA VAL A 165 8.33 -9.56 9.37
C VAL A 165 7.83 -8.67 10.48
N ARG A 166 6.55 -8.32 10.41
CA ARG A 166 5.80 -7.78 11.54
C ARG A 166 4.53 -8.59 11.78
N TYR A 167 4.10 -8.64 13.02
CA TYR A 167 2.85 -9.27 13.41
C TYR A 167 1.84 -8.23 13.88
N VAL A 168 0.58 -8.54 13.60
CA VAL A 168 -0.60 -7.84 14.06
C VAL A 168 -1.44 -8.86 14.83
N PHE A 169 -1.78 -8.55 16.08
CA PHE A 169 -2.70 -9.36 16.87
C PHE A 169 -3.97 -8.55 17.12
N TYR A 170 -5.02 -8.85 16.37
CA TYR A 170 -6.31 -8.19 16.50
C TYR A 170 -6.96 -8.53 17.84
N ILE A 171 -7.44 -7.48 18.51
CA ILE A 171 -8.22 -7.51 19.74
C ILE A 171 -9.28 -6.41 19.65
N PRO A 172 -10.35 -6.60 18.85
CA PRO A 172 -11.34 -5.58 18.58
C PRO A 172 -11.85 -4.90 19.85
N PHE A 173 -12.01 -3.58 19.79
CA PHE A 173 -12.51 -2.70 20.85
C PHE A 173 -11.65 -2.62 22.11
N ALA A 174 -10.50 -3.31 22.17
CA ALA A 174 -9.57 -3.17 23.28
C ALA A 174 -8.99 -1.75 23.36
N THR A 175 -8.75 -1.27 24.58
CA THR A 175 -8.09 0.02 24.87
C THR A 175 -6.78 -0.19 25.62
N GLY A 176 -5.99 0.89 25.77
CA GLY A 176 -4.77 0.86 26.56
C GLY A 176 -5.04 0.44 28.02
N GLU A 177 -6.14 0.92 28.61
CA GLU A 177 -6.54 0.60 29.98
C GLU A 177 -6.89 -0.88 30.16
N THR A 178 -7.61 -1.47 29.19
CA THR A 178 -8.02 -2.88 29.27
C THR A 178 -6.87 -3.86 29.03
N THR A 179 -5.80 -3.42 28.36
CA THR A 179 -4.68 -4.28 27.94
C THR A 179 -3.38 -4.01 28.69
N GLY A 180 -3.23 -2.82 29.29
CA GLY A 180 -1.98 -2.32 29.83
C GLY A 180 -0.94 -1.92 28.78
N LEU A 181 -1.29 -1.93 27.49
CA LEU A 181 -0.36 -1.60 26.40
C LEU A 181 -0.29 -0.08 26.14
N PRO A 182 0.88 0.45 25.76
CA PRO A 182 0.98 1.81 25.24
C PRO A 182 0.20 1.93 23.93
N THR A 183 -0.37 3.11 23.67
CA THR A 183 -1.10 3.39 22.41
C THR A 183 -0.23 4.05 21.35
N THR A 184 1.09 4.06 21.56
CA THR A 184 2.09 4.65 20.66
C THR A 184 3.30 3.72 20.52
N PRO A 185 3.99 3.73 19.36
CA PRO A 185 5.13 2.86 19.08
C PRO A 185 6.43 3.37 19.71
N SER A 186 6.59 3.25 21.04
CA SER A 186 7.83 3.69 21.70
C SER A 186 8.20 2.85 22.92
N PRO A 187 9.49 2.50 23.10
CA PRO A 187 10.60 2.64 22.14
C PRO A 187 10.49 1.64 20.96
N PRO A 188 11.33 1.73 19.91
CA PRO A 188 11.31 0.81 18.78
C PRO A 188 11.41 -0.66 19.23
N GLY A 189 10.67 -1.55 18.57
CA GLY A 189 10.61 -2.98 18.92
C GLY A 189 9.53 -3.35 19.93
N HIS A 190 9.01 -2.40 20.71
CA HIS A 190 8.01 -2.69 21.75
C HIS A 190 6.61 -2.91 21.15
N ALA A 191 5.87 -3.83 21.77
CA ALA A 191 4.46 -4.04 21.45
C ALA A 191 3.63 -2.84 21.88
N TRP A 192 2.67 -2.43 21.04
CA TRP A 192 1.79 -1.30 21.30
C TRP A 192 0.43 -1.50 20.64
N LEU A 193 -0.59 -0.80 21.14
CA LEU A 193 -1.97 -0.90 20.67
C LEU A 193 -2.27 0.18 19.63
N MET A 194 -2.59 -0.22 18.41
CA MET A 194 -3.03 0.68 17.35
C MET A 194 -4.57 0.71 17.26
N ASN A 195 -5.13 1.90 17.00
CA ASN A 195 -6.58 2.16 16.94
C ASN A 195 -7.35 1.68 18.19
N PRO A 196 -6.93 2.06 19.41
CA PRO A 196 -7.61 1.65 20.63
C PRO A 196 -9.11 1.99 20.60
N GLY A 197 -9.95 1.09 21.09
CA GLY A 197 -11.40 1.28 21.19
C GLY A 197 -12.20 1.09 19.89
N THR A 198 -11.56 0.63 18.81
CA THR A 198 -12.18 0.48 17.48
C THR A 198 -12.34 -0.99 17.09
N HIS A 199 -13.17 -1.26 16.08
CA HIS A 199 -13.40 -2.61 15.53
C HIS A 199 -12.12 -3.35 15.09
N ARG A 200 -11.05 -2.59 14.78
CA ARG A 200 -9.76 -3.14 14.35
C ARG A 200 -8.63 -2.84 15.32
N ALA A 201 -8.92 -2.57 16.59
CA ALA A 201 -7.88 -2.44 17.62
C ALA A 201 -6.95 -3.67 17.56
N HIS A 202 -5.63 -3.43 17.57
CA HIS A 202 -4.66 -4.51 17.42
C HIS A 202 -3.32 -4.18 18.04
N ILE A 203 -2.67 -5.22 18.58
CA ILE A 203 -1.30 -5.17 19.05
C ILE A 203 -0.37 -5.23 17.83
N MET A 204 0.46 -4.22 17.68
CA MET A 204 1.53 -4.18 16.70
C MET A 204 2.80 -4.75 17.32
N ILE A 205 3.38 -5.76 16.68
CA ILE A 205 4.65 -6.38 17.07
C ILE A 205 5.59 -6.26 15.88
N THR A 206 6.49 -5.29 15.96
CA THR A 206 7.42 -4.92 14.88
C THR A 206 8.83 -5.01 15.44
N PRO A 207 9.56 -6.11 15.22
CA PRO A 207 10.93 -6.28 15.70
C PRO A 207 11.81 -5.09 15.28
N PRO A 208 12.80 -4.65 16.08
CA PRO A 208 13.72 -3.62 15.62
C PRO A 208 14.44 -4.10 14.35
N LYS A 209 14.71 -3.17 13.43
CA LYS A 209 15.64 -3.46 12.33
C LYS A 209 17.06 -3.44 12.89
N GLU A 210 17.88 -4.39 12.46
CA GLU A 210 19.32 -4.38 12.69
C GLU A 210 20.00 -3.27 11.89
#